data_AF-A0A2T6WXT6-F1
#
_entry.id   AF-A0A2T6WXT6-F1
#
_cell.length_a   1.000
_cell.length_b   1.000
_cell.length_c   1.000
_cell.angle_alpha   90.00
_cell.angle_beta   90.00
_cell.angle_gamma   90.00
#
_symmetry.space_group_name_H-M   'P 1'
#
loop_
_entity.id
_entity.type
_entity.pdbx_description
1 polymer ?
#
loop_
_entity_poly.entity_id
_entity_poly.type
_entity_poly.pdbx_seq_one_letter_code
_entity_poly.pdbx_strand_id
1 'polypeptide(L)'
;MMYGTRKELNKKLKRMFDNDEHFALLVWTKQDVMAQVENMTESEAGAILQEIGSVAGHTEEGISYRTVQEMYAGLRADIPTVIVPADLLARLTDVAGLALDTEDARAWPLVCQHYPSVADAQADITWLRQLLAA
;
A
#
# COMPACT_ATOMS: atom_id res chain seq x y z
N MET A 1 22.17 -0.32 -8.25
CA MET A 1 21.83 -1.31 -9.28
C MET A 1 21.34 -2.54 -8.53
N MET A 2 20.03 -2.64 -8.31
CA MET A 2 19.50 -3.34 -7.13
C MET A 2 18.80 -4.65 -7.52
N TYR A 3 19.21 -5.73 -6.84
CA TYR A 3 18.62 -7.09 -6.80
C TYR A 3 18.96 -8.13 -7.87
N GLY A 4 19.83 -7.83 -8.85
CA GLY A 4 20.29 -8.81 -9.84
C GLY A 4 19.16 -9.39 -10.71
N THR A 5 19.51 -10.18 -11.73
CA THR A 5 18.53 -10.79 -12.63
C THR A 5 18.05 -12.15 -12.11
N ARG A 6 16.87 -12.62 -12.56
CA ARG A 6 16.38 -13.99 -12.31
C ARG A 6 17.44 -15.06 -12.63
N LYS A 7 18.25 -14.83 -13.66
CA LYS A 7 19.34 -15.73 -14.06
C LYS A 7 20.47 -15.77 -13.03
N GLU A 8 20.83 -14.61 -12.48
CA GLU A 8 21.86 -14.50 -11.43
C GLU A 8 21.38 -15.14 -10.13
N LEU A 9 20.11 -14.94 -9.76
CA LEU A 9 19.52 -15.57 -8.57
C LEU A 9 19.53 -17.10 -8.69
N ASN A 10 19.07 -17.64 -9.82
CA ASN A 10 19.11 -19.08 -10.10
C ASN A 10 20.53 -19.65 -10.07
N LYS A 11 21.53 -18.89 -10.55
CA LYS A 11 22.93 -19.31 -10.50
C LYS A 11 23.47 -19.36 -9.07
N LYS A 12 23.03 -18.45 -8.19
CA LYS A 12 23.38 -18.45 -6.77
C LYS A 12 22.73 -19.64 -6.04
N LEU A 13 21.43 -19.86 -6.25
CA LEU A 13 20.70 -20.98 -5.65
C LEU A 13 21.31 -22.33 -6.02
N LYS A 14 21.61 -22.57 -7.31
CA LYS A 14 22.29 -23.79 -7.79
C LYS A 14 23.71 -24.02 -7.24
N ARG A 15 24.35 -22.99 -6.70
CA ARG A 15 25.67 -23.12 -6.05
C ARG A 15 25.55 -23.41 -4.56
N MET A 16 24.44 -23.03 -3.94
CA MET A 16 24.21 -23.14 -2.51
C MET A 16 23.51 -24.45 -2.13
N PHE A 17 22.66 -24.97 -3.03
CA PHE A 17 21.92 -26.21 -2.83
C PHE A 17 22.27 -27.21 -3.93
N ASP A 18 22.36 -28.49 -3.56
CA ASP A 18 22.53 -29.57 -4.54
C ASP A 18 21.26 -29.76 -5.38
N ASN A 19 21.40 -30.31 -6.59
CA ASN A 19 20.26 -30.48 -7.51
C ASN A 19 19.14 -31.37 -6.93
N ASP A 20 19.48 -32.25 -6.00
CA ASP A 20 18.55 -33.20 -5.37
C ASP A 20 18.06 -32.74 -3.98
N GLU A 21 18.54 -31.57 -3.53
CA GLU A 21 18.18 -30.99 -2.25
C GLU A 21 16.86 -30.22 -2.35
N HIS A 22 15.92 -30.55 -1.46
CA HIS A 22 14.63 -29.87 -1.41
C HIS A 22 14.73 -28.64 -0.51
N PHE A 23 14.44 -27.47 -1.07
CA PHE A 23 14.37 -26.22 -0.31
C PHE A 23 13.09 -25.46 -0.65
N ALA A 24 12.61 -24.67 0.31
CA ALA A 24 11.50 -23.75 0.13
C ALA A 24 12.03 -22.33 -0.02
N LEU A 25 11.53 -21.58 -1.01
CA LEU A 25 11.84 -20.17 -1.19
C LEU A 25 10.61 -19.35 -0.83
N LEU A 26 10.75 -18.43 0.12
CA LEU A 26 9.74 -17.44 0.43
C LEU A 26 10.06 -16.17 -0.36
N VAL A 27 9.11 -15.73 -1.18
CA VAL A 27 9.23 -14.54 -2.02
C VAL A 27 8.18 -13.55 -1.57
N TRP A 28 8.61 -12.34 -1.22
CA TRP A 28 7.70 -11.25 -0.91
C TRP A 28 7.31 -10.52 -2.18
N THR A 29 6.04 -10.64 -2.57
CA THR A 29 5.43 -9.79 -3.60
C THR A 29 4.62 -8.67 -2.95
N LYS A 30 4.24 -7.66 -3.75
CA LYS A 30 3.32 -6.61 -3.28
C LYS A 30 2.02 -7.20 -2.73
N GLN A 31 1.49 -8.22 -3.41
CA GLN A 31 0.26 -8.87 -3.01
C GLN A 31 0.41 -9.61 -1.67
N ASP A 32 1.54 -10.29 -1.45
CA ASP A 32 1.80 -10.98 -0.17
C ASP A 32 1.92 -9.98 0.99
N VAL A 33 2.54 -8.82 0.75
CA VAL A 33 2.66 -7.74 1.73
C VAL A 33 1.30 -7.12 2.04
N MET A 34 0.49 -6.81 1.02
CA MET A 34 -0.87 -6.29 1.21
C MET A 34 -1.76 -7.27 1.98
N ALA A 35 -1.57 -8.58 1.79
CA ALA A 35 -2.33 -9.60 2.52
C ALA A 35 -2.01 -9.64 4.03
N GLN A 36 -0.95 -8.97 4.50
CA GLN A 36 -0.57 -8.99 5.92
C GLN A 36 -1.41 -8.08 6.80
N VAL A 37 -2.04 -7.04 6.22
CA VAL A 37 -2.83 -6.06 6.97
C VAL A 37 -4.01 -5.59 6.13
N GLU A 38 -5.19 -5.51 6.75
CA GLU A 38 -6.38 -4.99 6.10
C GLU A 38 -6.19 -3.53 5.66
N ASN A 39 -6.68 -3.21 4.45
CA ASN A 39 -6.66 -1.87 3.86
C ASN A 39 -5.28 -1.27 3.56
N MET A 40 -4.22 -2.09 3.51
CA MET A 40 -2.93 -1.61 3.00
C MET A 40 -3.04 -1.27 1.51
N THR A 41 -2.63 -0.06 1.14
CA THR A 41 -2.61 0.38 -0.27
C THR A 41 -1.41 -0.21 -1.03
N GLU A 42 -1.50 -0.27 -2.36
CA GLU A 42 -0.39 -0.76 -3.18
C GLU A 42 0.89 0.10 -3.03
N SER A 43 0.71 1.41 -2.80
CA SER A 43 1.83 2.33 -2.55
C SER A 43 2.53 2.04 -1.22
N GLU A 44 1.77 1.79 -0.15
CA GLU A 44 2.32 1.40 1.16
C GLU A 44 3.03 0.05 1.08
N ALA A 45 2.45 -0.93 0.39
CA ALA A 45 3.10 -2.23 0.15
C ALA A 45 4.42 -2.08 -0.65
N GLY A 46 4.45 -1.18 -1.62
CA GLY A 46 5.67 -0.83 -2.36
C GLY A 46 6.76 -0.23 -1.47
N ALA A 47 6.38 0.68 -0.56
CA ALA A 47 7.30 1.27 0.41
C ALA A 47 7.88 0.22 1.36
N ILE A 48 7.05 -0.69 1.88
CA ILE A 48 7.51 -1.81 2.71
C ILE A 48 8.48 -2.72 1.96
N LEU A 49 8.19 -3.09 0.70
CA LEU A 49 9.11 -3.92 -0.07
C LEU A 49 10.48 -3.25 -0.27
N GLN A 50 10.48 -1.93 -0.45
CA GLN A 50 11.72 -1.17 -0.55
C GLN A 50 12.48 -1.18 0.79
N GLU A 51 11.77 -1.08 1.91
CA GLU A 51 12.34 -1.14 3.26
C GLU A 51 12.87 -2.53 3.61
N ILE A 52 12.16 -3.60 3.24
CA ILE A 52 12.64 -4.99 3.33
C ILE A 52 14.01 -5.14 2.67
N GLY A 53 14.19 -4.54 1.49
CA GLY A 53 15.46 -4.57 0.78
C GLY A 53 16.56 -3.67 1.35
N SER A 54 16.24 -2.80 2.32
CA SER A 54 17.20 -1.91 3.00
C SER A 54 17.62 -2.41 4.38
N VAL A 55 16.90 -3.35 4.99
CA VAL A 55 17.24 -3.93 6.30
C VAL A 55 18.59 -4.63 6.24
N ALA A 56 19.54 -4.25 7.10
CA ALA A 56 20.81 -4.97 7.21
C ALA A 56 20.58 -6.39 7.78
N GLY A 57 21.13 -7.42 7.13
CA GLY A 57 21.02 -8.82 7.60
C GLY A 57 19.81 -9.60 7.11
N HIS A 58 18.86 -8.98 6.37
CA HIS A 58 17.70 -9.68 5.77
C HIS A 58 18.08 -10.87 4.86
N THR A 59 19.32 -10.89 4.37
CA THR A 59 19.87 -11.97 3.53
C THR A 59 20.19 -13.24 4.31
N GLU A 60 20.36 -13.17 5.63
CA GLU A 60 20.73 -14.34 6.48
C GLU A 60 19.52 -14.92 7.21
N GLU A 61 18.67 -14.08 7.81
CA GLU A 61 17.55 -14.53 8.64
C GLU A 61 16.19 -14.49 7.92
N GLY A 62 16.13 -13.87 6.74
CA GLY A 62 14.88 -13.61 6.03
C GLY A 62 14.02 -12.56 6.73
N ILE A 63 12.83 -12.29 6.16
CA ILE A 63 11.85 -11.36 6.73
C ILE A 63 10.59 -12.13 7.09
N SER A 64 10.19 -12.05 8.36
CA SER A 64 8.98 -12.70 8.86
C SER A 64 7.72 -11.86 8.59
N TYR A 65 6.54 -12.50 8.61
CA TYR A 65 5.25 -11.81 8.53
C TYR A 65 5.10 -10.72 9.61
N ARG A 66 5.56 -11.02 10.83
CA ARG A 66 5.54 -10.07 11.95
C ARG A 66 6.40 -8.83 11.66
N THR A 67 7.58 -9.02 11.08
CA THR A 67 8.48 -7.92 10.72
C THR A 67 7.82 -6.99 9.70
N VAL A 68 7.08 -7.54 8.73
CA VAL A 68 6.30 -6.76 7.75
C VAL A 68 5.20 -5.95 8.43
N GLN A 69 4.48 -6.54 9.38
CA GLN A 69 3.45 -5.85 10.15
C GLN A 69 4.03 -4.71 11.02
N GLU A 70 5.19 -4.94 11.63
CA GLU A 70 5.90 -3.92 12.43
C GLU A 70 6.40 -2.77 11.55
N MET A 71 6.95 -3.06 10.36
CA MET A 71 7.32 -2.04 9.37
C MET A 71 6.10 -1.21 8.94
N TYR A 72 4.98 -1.87 8.63
CA TYR A 72 3.74 -1.17 8.28
C TYR A 72 3.23 -0.28 9.42
N ALA A 73 3.27 -0.77 10.66
CA ALA A 73 2.86 0.01 11.82
C ALA A 73 3.74 1.26 11.99
N GLY A 74 5.06 1.14 11.75
CA GLY A 74 5.98 2.28 11.71
C GLY A 74 5.61 3.28 10.61
N LEU A 75 5.41 2.80 9.37
CA LEU A 75 5.00 3.64 8.24
C LEU A 75 3.70 4.41 8.52
N ARG A 76 2.72 3.75 9.15
CA ARG A 76 1.43 4.37 9.51
C ARG A 76 1.51 5.32 10.69
N ALA A 77 2.47 5.15 11.60
CA ALA A 77 2.65 6.06 12.73
C ALA A 77 3.02 7.48 12.28
N ASP A 78 3.70 7.59 11.13
CA ASP A 78 4.06 8.88 10.51
C ASP A 78 2.88 9.53 9.76
N ILE A 79 1.78 8.80 9.55
CA ILE A 79 0.56 9.32 8.92
C ILE A 79 -0.45 9.65 10.02
N PRO A 80 -0.64 10.94 10.37
CA PRO A 80 -1.59 11.31 11.42
C PRO A 80 -3.01 10.88 11.03
N THR A 81 -3.59 10.01 11.85
CA THR A 81 -4.99 9.58 11.70
C THR A 81 -5.88 10.36 12.66
N VAL A 82 -7.05 10.78 12.18
CA VAL A 82 -8.04 11.49 13.00
C VAL A 82 -9.29 10.62 13.06
N ILE A 83 -9.72 10.27 14.28
CA ILE A 83 -10.99 9.58 14.51
C ILE A 83 -12.10 10.62 14.47
N VAL A 84 -13.03 10.47 13.55
CA VAL A 84 -14.20 11.34 13.42
C VAL A 84 -15.50 10.53 13.58
N PRO A 85 -16.57 11.13 14.13
CA PRO A 85 -17.89 10.52 14.12
C PRO A 85 -18.35 10.20 12.68
N ALA A 86 -18.94 9.02 12.47
CA ALA A 86 -19.38 8.57 11.15
C ALA A 86 -20.40 9.51 10.50
N ASP A 87 -21.30 10.10 11.31
CA ASP A 87 -22.28 11.08 10.84
C ASP A 87 -21.63 12.38 10.37
N LEU A 88 -20.54 12.80 11.02
CA LEU A 88 -19.77 13.96 10.59
C LEU A 88 -19.06 13.69 9.26
N LEU A 89 -18.43 12.53 9.13
CA LEU A 89 -17.77 12.13 7.89
C LEU A 89 -18.78 12.03 6.74
N ALA A 90 -19.93 11.40 6.96
CA ALA A 90 -21.01 11.30 5.97
C ALA A 90 -21.45 12.67 5.45
N ARG A 91 -21.71 13.63 6.36
CA ARG A 91 -22.07 15.00 5.97
C ARG A 91 -21.01 15.68 5.11
N LEU A 92 -19.73 15.53 5.46
CA LEU A 92 -18.63 16.12 4.69
C LEU A 92 -18.47 15.46 3.31
N THR A 93 -18.58 14.13 3.24
CA THR A 93 -18.54 13.37 1.99
C THR A 93 -19.68 13.76 1.05
N ASP A 94 -20.88 13.98 1.57
CA ASP A 94 -22.02 14.42 0.75
C ASP A 94 -21.88 15.84 0.22
N VAL A 95 -21.40 16.77 1.05
CA VAL A 95 -21.09 18.14 0.61
C VAL A 95 -20.02 18.14 -0.48
N ALA A 96 -18.97 17.34 -0.32
CA ALA A 96 -17.92 17.19 -1.32
C ALA A 96 -18.46 16.61 -2.63
N GLY A 97 -19.32 15.59 -2.56
CA GLY A 97 -19.96 15.00 -3.74
C GLY A 97 -20.82 15.99 -4.51
N LEU A 98 -21.67 16.75 -3.80
CA LEU A 98 -22.52 17.78 -4.41
C LEU A 98 -21.69 18.86 -5.12
N ALA A 99 -20.57 19.29 -4.52
CA ALA A 99 -19.69 20.30 -5.09
C ALA A 99 -18.99 19.83 -6.39
N LEU A 100 -18.78 18.53 -6.55
CA LEU A 100 -18.17 17.93 -7.74
C LEU A 100 -19.18 17.54 -8.82
N ASP A 101 -20.41 17.17 -8.44
CA ASP A 101 -21.47 16.75 -9.37
C ASP A 101 -22.13 17.93 -10.08
N THR A 102 -22.22 19.08 -9.42
CA THR A 102 -22.47 20.32 -10.15
C THR A 102 -21.25 20.61 -11.00
N GLU A 103 -21.40 20.93 -12.28
CA GLU A 103 -20.33 21.45 -13.18
C GLU A 103 -19.79 22.81 -12.69
N ASP A 104 -19.53 22.95 -11.39
CA ASP A 104 -19.05 24.15 -10.76
C ASP A 104 -17.55 24.19 -10.98
N ALA A 105 -17.18 24.73 -12.15
CA ALA A 105 -15.81 25.03 -12.54
C ALA A 105 -15.05 25.88 -11.50
N ARG A 106 -15.75 26.42 -10.49
CA ARG A 106 -15.17 27.17 -9.36
C ARG A 106 -14.58 26.28 -8.27
N ALA A 107 -15.09 25.07 -8.08
CA ALA A 107 -14.55 24.13 -7.08
C ALA A 107 -13.31 23.40 -7.62
N TRP A 108 -13.28 23.11 -8.93
CA TRP A 108 -12.22 22.35 -9.57
C TRP A 108 -10.79 22.89 -9.35
N PRO A 109 -10.51 24.21 -9.40
CA PRO A 109 -9.18 24.75 -9.13
C PRO A 109 -8.59 24.43 -7.74
N LEU A 110 -9.45 24.13 -6.77
CA LEU A 110 -9.03 23.70 -5.42
C LEU A 110 -8.85 22.18 -5.39
N VAL A 111 -9.73 21.44 -6.06
CA VAL A 111 -9.72 19.97 -6.07
C VAL A 111 -8.55 19.43 -6.89
N CYS A 112 -8.18 20.06 -8.01
CA CYS A 112 -7.09 19.60 -8.87
C CYS A 112 -5.70 19.69 -8.23
N GLN A 113 -5.58 20.35 -7.07
CA GLN A 113 -4.36 20.35 -6.26
C GLN A 113 -4.15 19.01 -5.54
N HIS A 114 -5.24 18.25 -5.35
CA HIS A 114 -5.25 16.99 -4.62
C HIS A 114 -5.60 15.78 -5.50
N TYR A 115 -6.34 16.00 -6.59
CA TYR A 115 -6.81 14.94 -7.48
C TYR A 115 -6.40 15.19 -8.94
N PRO A 116 -5.97 14.14 -9.68
CA PRO A 116 -5.61 14.28 -11.09
C PRO A 116 -6.83 14.51 -12.00
N SER A 117 -8.01 14.00 -11.63
CA SER A 117 -9.27 14.24 -12.34
C SER A 117 -10.48 14.26 -11.41
N VAL A 118 -11.62 14.78 -11.91
CA VAL A 118 -12.90 14.75 -11.19
C VAL A 118 -13.35 13.31 -10.93
N ALA A 119 -13.08 12.40 -11.87
CA ALA A 119 -13.45 11.00 -11.75
C ALA A 119 -12.72 10.31 -10.58
N ASP A 120 -11.46 10.65 -10.34
CA ASP A 120 -10.68 10.11 -9.22
C ASP A 120 -11.26 10.61 -7.87
N ALA A 121 -11.62 11.89 -7.78
CA ALA A 121 -12.26 12.45 -6.60
C ALA A 121 -13.64 11.82 -6.34
N GLN A 122 -14.43 11.57 -7.39
CA GLN A 122 -15.72 10.89 -7.30
C GLN A 122 -15.59 9.41 -6.89
N ALA A 123 -14.51 8.73 -7.30
CA ALA A 123 -14.23 7.36 -6.90
C ALA A 123 -14.00 7.26 -5.38
N ASP A 124 -13.19 8.15 -4.81
CA ASP A 124 -12.95 8.20 -3.36
C ASP A 124 -14.22 8.50 -2.56
N ILE A 125 -15.04 9.46 -3.04
CA ILE A 125 -16.34 9.78 -2.41
C ILE A 125 -17.29 8.59 -2.44
N THR A 126 -17.34 7.88 -3.57
CA THR A 126 -18.18 6.68 -3.72
C THR A 126 -17.72 5.57 -2.78
N TRP A 127 -16.40 5.38 -2.68
CA TRP A 127 -15.80 4.42 -1.75
C TRP A 127 -16.12 4.76 -0.28
N LEU A 128 -15.97 6.02 0.13
CA LEU A 128 -16.32 6.46 1.49
C LEU A 128 -17.80 6.24 1.80
N ARG A 129 -18.71 6.50 0.85
CA ARG A 129 -20.14 6.23 1.01
C ARG A 129 -20.44 4.76 1.22
N GLN A 130 -19.75 3.86 0.51
CA GLN A 130 -19.91 2.42 0.69
C GLN A 130 -19.46 1.97 2.08
N LEU A 131 -18.33 2.50 2.56
CA LEU A 131 -17.83 2.19 3.91
C LEU A 131 -18.76 2.69 5.02
N LEU A 132 -19.35 3.87 4.85
CA LEU A 132 -20.26 4.45 5.84
C LEU A 132 -21.64 3.76 5.86
N ALA A 133 -21.99 3.03 4.81
CA ALA A 133 -23.24 2.29 4.70
C ALA A 133 -23.16 0.83 5.17
N ALA A 134 -21.95 0.33 5.43
CA ALA A 134 -21.67 -1.03 5.92
C ALA A 134 -21.72 -1.10 7.45
#